data_AF-A0A8S3GYU1-F1
#
_entry.id   AF-A0A8S3GYU1-F1
#
_cell.length_a   1.000
_cell.length_b   1.000
_cell.length_c   1.000
_cell.angle_alpha   90.00
_cell.angle_beta   90.00
_cell.angle_gamma   90.00
#
_symmetry.space_group_name_H-M   'P 1'
#
loop_
_entity.id
_entity.type
_entity.pdbx_description
1 polymer ?
#
loop_
_entity_poly.entity_id
_entity_poly.type
_entity_poly.pdbx_seq_one_letter_code
_entity_poly.pdbx_strand_id
1 'polypeptide(L)'
;FKKSLGFTTSDGNFHLRFGHRKLLEHLLSLVQAKKAVSVKNRESSNNFIENDINKKLIELLKHQTSNLSDGYNVSILIPWIINIFQNLKTTKNKYSYDIHIQQFALLIYILGGRNCYEFLRLNLSGSLPHISNMESLIRNQEMRMTESELQFQLIKEHLKSNKCNYVFIVEDATSSICRIDYDATSNSFIGFSSPLIDGVPQSNFFQTENFEQLELWFNEIDKAKFINLYMLKSLVLSDPPFILAAYGSNNKAKAIEILKRWLFIYHQSLIQDIHVIGFSTDADSRYLRAM
;
A
#
# COMPACT_ATOMS: atom_id res chain seq x y z
N PHE A 1 0.20 17.20 -26.56
CA PHE A 1 1.57 16.66 -26.70
C PHE A 1 2.17 16.36 -25.34
N LYS A 2 2.32 15.08 -24.96
CA LYS A 2 2.99 14.67 -23.71
C LYS A 2 4.44 15.16 -23.73
N LYS A 3 4.84 16.05 -22.82
CA LYS A 3 6.25 16.41 -22.63
C LYS A 3 6.94 15.24 -21.92
N SER A 4 7.54 14.34 -22.69
CA SER A 4 8.36 13.25 -22.16
C SER A 4 9.62 13.79 -21.46
N LEU A 5 10.02 13.12 -20.37
CA LEU A 5 11.19 13.44 -19.53
C LEU A 5 12.50 13.48 -20.35
N GLY A 6 12.52 12.74 -21.45
CA GLY A 6 13.59 12.66 -22.42
C GLY A 6 13.08 12.09 -23.74
N PHE A 7 13.99 11.84 -24.67
CA PHE A 7 13.72 11.12 -25.91
C PHE A 7 14.77 10.04 -26.10
N THR A 8 14.35 8.88 -26.59
CA THR A 8 15.26 7.79 -26.96
C THR A 8 15.69 7.99 -28.40
N THR A 9 16.99 7.99 -28.70
CA THR A 9 17.49 8.02 -30.07
C THR A 9 17.36 6.64 -30.71
N SER A 10 17.47 6.58 -32.05
CA SER A 10 17.47 5.34 -32.85
C SER A 10 18.47 4.30 -32.38
N ASP A 11 19.51 4.75 -31.68
CA ASP A 11 20.63 3.93 -31.23
C ASP A 11 20.39 3.35 -29.82
N GLY A 12 19.16 3.49 -29.29
CA GLY A 12 18.75 2.99 -27.99
C GLY A 12 19.13 3.86 -26.79
N ASN A 13 19.80 5.00 -27.02
CA ASN A 13 20.24 5.89 -25.94
C ASN A 13 19.13 6.85 -25.51
N PHE A 14 18.86 6.92 -24.19
CA PHE A 14 17.85 7.81 -23.63
C PHE A 14 18.44 9.17 -23.24
N HIS A 15 18.03 10.23 -23.93
CA HIS A 15 18.48 11.60 -23.69
C HIS A 15 17.47 12.37 -22.84
N LEU A 16 17.84 12.63 -21.59
CA LEU A 16 17.09 13.53 -20.70
C LEU A 16 17.12 14.97 -21.22
N ARG A 17 15.99 15.66 -21.12
CA ARG A 17 15.93 17.10 -21.45
C ARG A 17 16.97 17.87 -20.64
N PHE A 18 17.65 18.82 -21.29
CA PHE A 18 18.82 19.52 -20.76
C PHE A 18 18.67 20.06 -19.33
N GLY A 19 17.48 20.58 -18.98
CA GLY A 19 17.19 21.05 -17.61
C GLY A 19 17.19 19.94 -16.56
N HIS A 20 16.64 18.77 -16.88
CA HIS A 20 16.61 17.62 -15.98
C HIS A 20 17.98 16.94 -15.88
N ARG A 21 18.73 16.92 -16.99
CA ARG A 21 20.11 16.43 -17.04
C ARG A 21 21.03 17.24 -16.12
N LYS A 22 20.99 18.57 -16.20
CA LYS A 22 21.77 19.44 -15.30
C LYS A 22 21.41 19.24 -13.83
N LEU A 23 20.13 19.03 -13.53
CA LEU A 23 19.65 18.75 -12.18
C LEU A 23 20.20 17.43 -11.63
N LEU A 24 20.19 16.37 -12.44
CA LEU A 24 20.76 15.07 -12.09
C LEU A 24 22.29 15.11 -11.95
N GLU A 25 22.99 15.74 -12.89
CA GLU A 25 24.45 15.92 -12.85
C GLU A 25 24.86 16.71 -11.60
N HIS A 26 24.08 17.71 -11.23
CA HIS A 26 24.34 18.50 -10.04
C HIS A 26 24.06 17.74 -8.74
N LEU A 27 22.97 16.96 -8.68
CA LEU A 27 22.66 16.08 -7.54
C LEU A 27 23.75 15.02 -7.35
N LEU A 28 24.25 14.43 -8.45
CA LEU A 28 25.39 13.52 -8.43
C LEU A 28 26.65 14.18 -7.87
N SER A 29 26.96 15.42 -8.28
CA SER A 29 28.12 16.16 -7.77
C SER A 29 28.05 16.43 -6.26
N LEU A 30 26.86 16.71 -5.73
CA LEU A 30 26.65 16.97 -4.30
C LEU A 30 26.73 15.70 -3.45
N VAL A 31 26.18 14.58 -3.95
CA VAL A 31 26.31 13.28 -3.29
C VAL A 31 27.79 12.85 -3.23
N GLN A 32 28.54 13.09 -4.31
CA GLN A 32 29.98 12.85 -4.36
C GLN A 32 30.76 13.76 -3.40
N ALA A 33 30.45 15.06 -3.36
CA ALA A 33 31.06 16.02 -2.44
C ALA A 33 30.84 15.61 -0.97
N LYS A 34 29.64 15.13 -0.63
CA LYS A 34 29.31 14.68 0.73
C LYS A 34 29.99 13.36 1.13
N LYS A 35 30.16 12.43 0.19
CA LYS A 35 31.00 11.23 0.39
C LYS A 35 32.47 11.59 0.61
N ALA A 36 32.98 12.62 -0.07
CA ALA A 36 34.35 13.10 0.15
C ALA A 36 34.53 13.77 1.53
N VAL A 37 33.50 14.48 2.02
CA VAL A 37 33.50 15.11 3.35
C VAL A 37 33.42 14.09 4.50
N SER A 38 32.87 12.89 4.30
CA SER A 38 32.91 11.85 5.34
C SER A 38 34.29 11.18 5.50
N VAL A 39 35.24 11.45 4.59
CA VAL A 39 36.61 10.87 4.59
C VAL A 39 37.66 11.87 5.12
N LYS A 40 37.33 13.16 5.23
CA LYS A 40 38.23 14.19 5.77
C LYS A 40 37.53 14.94 6.92
N ASN A 41 37.91 14.59 8.14
CA ASN A 41 37.41 15.17 9.39
C ASN A 41 37.49 16.71 9.43
N ARG A 42 36.64 17.29 10.29
CA ARG A 42 36.83 18.54 11.05
C ARG A 42 37.82 19.54 10.42
N GLU A 43 37.30 20.56 9.74
CA GLU A 43 37.66 21.96 10.02
C GLU A 43 36.83 22.92 9.17
N SER A 44 36.46 24.00 9.84
CA SER A 44 35.75 25.20 9.43
C SER A 44 36.05 25.73 8.03
N SER A 45 35.00 25.99 7.24
CA SER A 45 34.80 27.17 6.36
C SER A 45 33.82 26.99 5.17
N ASN A 46 32.87 26.04 5.18
CA ASN A 46 31.96 25.84 4.02
C ASN A 46 30.55 26.44 4.14
N ASN A 47 30.18 27.09 5.25
CA ASN A 47 28.77 27.46 5.51
C ASN A 47 28.20 28.61 4.65
N PHE A 48 29.04 29.41 3.97
CA PHE A 48 28.57 30.61 3.25
C PHE A 48 28.25 30.37 1.77
N ILE A 49 29.05 29.58 1.06
CA ILE A 49 28.87 29.33 -0.39
C ILE A 49 27.76 28.31 -0.65
N GLU A 50 27.63 27.30 0.22
CA GLU A 50 26.58 26.27 0.12
C GLU A 50 25.17 26.85 0.35
N ASN A 51 25.03 27.92 1.15
CA ASN A 51 23.73 28.52 1.44
C ASN A 51 23.18 29.38 0.29
N ASP A 52 24.05 30.04 -0.47
CA ASP A 52 23.64 30.98 -1.53
C ASP A 52 23.27 30.24 -2.84
N ILE A 53 23.98 29.15 -3.14
CA ILE A 53 23.68 28.27 -4.29
C ILE A 53 22.37 27.50 -4.06
N ASN A 54 22.16 26.97 -2.85
CA ASN A 54 20.92 26.29 -2.48
C ASN A 54 19.71 27.23 -2.52
N LYS A 55 19.88 28.52 -2.17
CA LYS A 55 18.82 29.53 -2.30
C LYS A 55 18.47 29.81 -3.76
N LYS A 56 19.46 30.02 -4.62
CA LYS A 56 19.25 30.23 -6.07
C LYS A 56 18.60 29.04 -6.76
N LEU A 57 18.93 27.81 -6.35
CA LEU A 57 18.30 26.59 -6.85
C LEU A 57 16.83 26.47 -6.42
N ILE A 58 16.53 26.78 -5.16
CA ILE A 58 15.15 26.80 -4.66
C ILE A 58 14.34 27.89 -5.36
N GLU A 59 14.91 29.07 -5.61
CA GLU A 59 14.26 30.13 -6.39
C GLU A 59 14.02 29.74 -7.85
N LEU A 60 14.99 29.11 -8.51
CA LEU A 60 14.85 28.58 -9.88
C LEU A 60 13.76 27.51 -9.97
N LEU A 61 13.68 26.61 -8.98
CA LEU A 61 12.66 25.58 -8.90
C LEU A 61 11.26 26.20 -8.63
N LYS A 62 11.18 27.22 -7.77
CA LYS A 62 9.93 27.95 -7.50
C LYS A 62 9.44 28.74 -8.71
N HIS A 63 10.34 29.35 -9.49
CA HIS A 63 9.99 30.05 -10.73
C HIS A 63 9.49 29.12 -11.84
N GLN A 64 9.94 27.86 -11.87
CA GLN A 64 9.41 26.86 -12.80
C GLN A 64 8.02 26.35 -12.37
N THR A 65 7.72 26.33 -11.07
CA THR A 65 6.38 25.96 -10.57
C THR A 65 5.33 27.05 -10.78
N SER A 66 5.68 28.35 -10.75
CA SER A 66 4.72 29.43 -10.97
C SER A 66 4.31 29.63 -12.44
N ASN A 67 5.11 29.12 -13.37
CA ASN A 67 4.81 29.13 -14.81
C ASN A 67 4.04 27.87 -15.28
N LEU A 68 3.66 26.98 -14.36
CA LEU A 68 2.81 25.82 -14.61
C LEU A 68 1.37 26.11 -14.14
N SER A 69 0.82 27.24 -14.56
CA SER A 69 -0.62 27.47 -14.59
C SER A 69 -1.20 26.65 -15.75
N ASP A 70 -1.57 25.41 -15.47
CA ASP A 70 -2.66 24.65 -16.10
C ASP A 70 -2.48 23.15 -15.82
N GLY A 71 -3.25 22.62 -14.86
CA GLY A 71 -3.79 21.25 -14.83
C GLY A 71 -2.87 20.02 -14.93
N TYR A 72 -1.55 20.15 -15.05
CA TYR A 72 -0.66 19.01 -15.33
C TYR A 72 0.42 18.81 -14.26
N ASN A 73 0.32 17.64 -13.59
CA ASN A 73 1.32 16.92 -12.79
C ASN A 73 2.60 17.71 -12.46
N VAL A 74 2.62 18.32 -11.28
CA VAL A 74 3.87 18.70 -10.61
C VAL A 74 4.68 17.42 -10.44
N SER A 75 5.77 17.30 -11.20
CA SER A 75 6.70 16.18 -11.10
C SER A 75 7.15 16.04 -9.65
N ILE A 76 6.85 14.90 -9.02
CA ILE A 76 7.21 14.59 -7.62
C ILE A 76 8.71 14.83 -7.33
N LEU A 77 9.54 14.81 -8.38
CA LEU A 77 10.97 15.10 -8.31
C LEU A 77 11.27 16.49 -7.71
N ILE A 78 10.51 17.53 -8.05
CA ILE A 78 10.79 18.89 -7.55
C ILE A 78 10.52 18.99 -6.04
N PRO A 79 9.32 18.64 -5.53
CA PRO A 79 9.07 18.58 -4.09
C PRO A 79 10.06 17.68 -3.37
N TRP A 80 10.39 16.52 -3.95
CA TRP A 80 11.31 15.57 -3.36
C TRP A 80 12.72 16.13 -3.21
N ILE A 81 13.25 16.78 -4.24
CA ILE A 81 14.57 17.43 -4.21
C ILE A 81 14.59 18.58 -3.19
N ILE A 82 13.55 19.42 -3.15
CA ILE A 82 13.45 20.50 -2.17
C ILE A 82 13.46 19.93 -0.73
N ASN A 83 12.73 18.86 -0.49
CA ASN A 83 12.67 18.22 0.82
C ASN A 83 14.02 17.61 1.24
N ILE A 84 14.76 17.01 0.30
CA ILE A 84 16.15 16.58 0.54
C ILE A 84 16.97 17.78 1.00
N PHE A 85 16.96 18.90 0.26
CA PHE A 85 17.74 20.08 0.64
C PHE A 85 17.34 20.64 2.02
N GLN A 86 16.06 20.63 2.36
CA GLN A 86 15.59 21.07 3.67
C GLN A 86 16.06 20.14 4.79
N ASN A 87 15.91 18.83 4.61
CA ASN A 87 16.37 17.84 5.58
C ASN A 87 17.89 17.83 5.71
N LEU A 88 18.63 18.05 4.63
CA LEU A 88 20.09 18.13 4.71
C LEU A 88 20.60 19.32 5.54
N LYS A 89 19.78 20.37 5.73
CA LYS A 89 20.09 21.50 6.61
C LYS A 89 19.80 21.22 8.09
N THR A 90 19.07 20.14 8.40
CA THR A 90 18.70 19.78 9.76
C THR A 90 19.44 18.53 10.24
N THR A 91 19.36 18.25 11.53
CA THR A 91 19.88 17.00 12.10
C THR A 91 18.97 15.84 11.70
N LYS A 92 19.52 14.62 11.59
CA LYS A 92 18.78 13.40 11.16
C LYS A 92 17.47 13.17 11.93
N ASN A 93 17.45 13.53 13.21
CA ASN A 93 16.28 13.35 14.08
C ASN A 93 15.16 14.37 13.83
N LYS A 94 15.42 15.43 13.04
CA LYS A 94 14.48 16.50 12.69
C LYS A 94 14.06 16.44 11.22
N TYR A 95 14.26 15.31 10.55
CA TYR A 95 13.81 15.15 9.18
C TYR A 95 12.29 15.16 9.14
N SER A 96 11.74 16.03 8.30
CA SER A 96 10.32 16.14 8.03
C SER A 96 10.06 15.75 6.58
N TYR A 97 8.87 15.24 6.31
CA TYR A 97 8.50 14.78 4.98
C TYR A 97 7.09 15.20 4.67
N ASP A 98 6.94 15.86 3.53
CA ASP A 98 5.65 16.21 2.95
C ASP A 98 4.82 14.95 2.64
N ILE A 99 3.49 15.08 2.64
CA ILE A 99 2.56 13.96 2.42
C ILE A 99 2.77 13.29 1.07
N HIS A 100 3.10 14.05 0.01
CA HIS A 100 3.35 13.48 -1.31
C HIS A 100 4.63 12.64 -1.33
N ILE A 101 5.63 13.00 -0.53
CA ILE A 101 6.86 12.23 -0.37
C ILE A 101 6.61 10.97 0.44
N GLN A 102 5.75 11.04 1.46
CA GLN A 102 5.33 9.87 2.22
C GLN A 102 4.58 8.86 1.34
N GLN A 103 3.67 9.33 0.48
CA GLN A 103 2.97 8.49 -0.49
C GLN A 103 3.93 7.87 -1.51
N PHE A 104 4.87 8.65 -2.04
CA PHE A 104 5.91 8.16 -2.94
C PHE A 104 6.82 7.12 -2.27
N ALA A 105 7.22 7.38 -1.02
CA ALA A 105 8.01 6.45 -0.21
C ALA A 105 7.26 5.15 0.02
N LEU A 106 5.95 5.22 0.31
CA LEU A 106 5.10 4.06 0.48
C LEU A 106 5.01 3.23 -0.81
N LEU A 107 4.86 3.87 -1.97
CA LEU A 107 4.86 3.17 -3.27
C LEU A 107 6.18 2.44 -3.53
N ILE A 108 7.33 3.07 -3.24
CA ILE A 108 8.64 2.41 -3.34
C ILE A 108 8.72 1.23 -2.37
N TYR A 109 8.24 1.39 -1.14
CA TYR A 109 8.26 0.34 -0.12
C TYR A 109 7.40 -0.87 -0.52
N ILE A 110 6.20 -0.64 -1.04
CA ILE A 110 5.27 -1.69 -1.47
C ILE A 110 5.77 -2.39 -2.74
N LEU A 111 6.17 -1.63 -3.77
CA LEU A 111 6.54 -2.19 -5.07
C LEU A 111 7.98 -2.72 -5.12
N GLY A 112 8.91 -2.02 -4.48
CA GLY A 112 10.33 -2.39 -4.44
C GLY A 112 10.70 -3.29 -3.27
N GLY A 113 9.84 -3.38 -2.25
CA GLY A 113 10.10 -4.13 -1.03
C GLY A 113 11.09 -3.44 -0.08
N ARG A 114 11.21 -4.01 1.12
CA ARG A 114 12.02 -3.49 2.22
C ARG A 114 13.48 -3.25 1.86
N ASN A 115 14.11 -4.19 1.16
CA ASN A 115 15.54 -4.10 0.84
C ASN A 115 15.84 -2.99 -0.17
N CYS A 116 15.01 -2.85 -1.21
CA CYS A 116 15.15 -1.77 -2.18
C CYS A 116 14.93 -0.41 -1.50
N TYR A 117 13.90 -0.31 -0.68
CA TYR A 117 13.59 0.91 0.07
C TYR A 117 14.74 1.34 0.98
N GLU A 118 15.26 0.42 1.80
CA GLU A 118 16.39 0.69 2.70
C GLU A 118 17.66 1.06 1.93
N PHE A 119 17.95 0.36 0.84
CA PHE A 119 19.07 0.69 -0.03
C PHE A 119 18.98 2.13 -0.54
N LEU A 120 17.82 2.55 -1.08
CA LEU A 120 17.62 3.92 -1.56
C LEU A 120 17.73 4.93 -0.43
N ARG A 121 17.08 4.66 0.72
CA ARG A 121 17.09 5.54 1.89
C ARG A 121 18.50 5.77 2.43
N LEU A 122 19.33 4.73 2.51
CA LEU A 122 20.70 4.82 3.02
C LEU A 122 21.62 5.56 2.04
N ASN A 123 21.46 5.34 0.73
CA ASN A 123 22.27 6.00 -0.30
C ASN A 123 21.87 7.47 -0.55
N LEU A 124 20.61 7.83 -0.27
CA LEU A 124 20.07 9.18 -0.44
C LEU A 124 19.60 9.74 0.91
N SER A 125 20.55 10.22 1.71
CA SER A 125 20.27 10.76 3.05
C SER A 125 19.26 11.92 3.01
N GLY A 126 18.20 11.84 3.83
CA GLY A 126 17.16 12.87 3.94
C GLY A 126 16.09 12.81 2.85
N SER A 127 16.15 11.81 1.96
CA SER A 127 15.22 11.67 0.84
C SER A 127 13.96 10.86 1.14
N LEU A 128 14.05 9.88 2.03
CA LEU A 128 12.98 8.94 2.34
C LEU A 128 12.85 8.76 3.86
N PRO A 129 11.62 8.65 4.39
CA PRO A 129 11.42 8.46 5.82
C PRO A 129 11.98 7.13 6.34
N HIS A 130 12.13 7.03 7.66
CA HIS A 130 12.53 5.78 8.31
C HIS A 130 11.47 4.68 8.13
N ILE A 131 11.89 3.42 8.14
CA ILE A 131 10.99 2.27 7.93
C ILE A 131 9.88 2.20 8.99
N SER A 132 10.19 2.54 10.25
CA SER A 132 9.19 2.60 11.33
C SER A 132 8.06 3.61 11.03
N ASN A 133 8.38 4.70 10.31
CA ASN A 133 7.36 5.65 9.88
C ASN A 133 6.52 5.05 8.75
N MET A 134 7.12 4.30 7.82
CA MET A 134 6.35 3.59 6.78
C MET A 134 5.41 2.56 7.38
N GLU A 135 5.89 1.74 8.32
CA GLU A 135 5.05 0.77 9.03
C GLU A 135 3.93 1.46 9.82
N SER A 136 4.22 2.59 10.48
CA SER A 136 3.20 3.40 11.16
C SER A 136 2.16 3.95 10.19
N LEU A 137 2.60 4.48 9.04
CA LEU A 137 1.69 4.95 8.00
C LEU A 137 0.80 3.83 7.49
N ILE A 138 1.36 2.65 7.20
CA ILE A 138 0.58 1.47 6.77
C ILE A 138 -0.43 1.07 7.84
N ARG A 139 -0.01 1.01 9.11
CA ARG A 139 -0.90 0.64 10.23
C ARG A 139 -2.03 1.64 10.45
N ASN A 140 -1.78 2.92 10.18
CA ASN A 140 -2.75 4.00 10.38
C ASN A 140 -3.62 4.28 9.15
N GLN A 141 -3.50 3.50 8.08
CA GLN A 141 -4.40 3.65 6.93
C GLN A 141 -5.82 3.21 7.29
N GLU A 142 -6.80 4.01 6.86
CA GLU A 142 -8.23 3.77 7.09
C GLU A 142 -8.71 2.46 6.42
N MET A 143 -8.01 1.98 5.39
CA MET A 143 -8.35 0.76 4.65
C MET A 143 -7.65 -0.50 5.18
N ARG A 144 -7.56 -0.67 6.50
CA ARG A 144 -7.09 -1.94 7.06
C ARG A 144 -8.21 -2.97 6.98
N MET A 145 -7.91 -4.12 6.37
CA MET A 145 -8.83 -5.27 6.43
C MET A 145 -8.70 -5.96 7.78
N THR A 146 -9.83 -6.32 8.37
CA THR A 146 -9.88 -7.21 9.54
C THR A 146 -10.35 -8.60 9.10
N GLU A 147 -9.89 -9.63 9.81
CA GLU A 147 -10.23 -11.02 9.46
C GLU A 147 -11.75 -11.24 9.59
N SER A 148 -12.35 -11.91 8.60
CA SER A 148 -13.78 -12.26 8.54
C SER A 148 -14.75 -11.08 8.49
N GLU A 149 -14.29 -9.84 8.35
CA GLU A 149 -15.16 -8.67 8.17
C GLU A 149 -15.48 -8.44 6.68
N LEU A 150 -16.78 -8.32 6.38
CA LEU A 150 -17.30 -8.04 5.04
C LEU A 150 -17.47 -6.52 4.84
N GLN A 151 -16.61 -5.92 4.01
CA GLN A 151 -16.46 -4.47 3.90
C GLN A 151 -17.38 -3.83 2.84
N PHE A 152 -18.70 -4.04 2.94
CA PHE A 152 -19.66 -3.52 1.94
C PHE A 152 -19.66 -1.99 1.82
N GLN A 153 -19.41 -1.26 2.91
CA GLN A 153 -19.38 0.20 2.91
C GLN A 153 -18.22 0.75 2.08
N LEU A 154 -17.02 0.20 2.24
CA LEU A 154 -15.84 0.61 1.46
C LEU A 154 -16.02 0.31 -0.03
N ILE A 155 -16.66 -0.81 -0.35
CA ILE A 155 -16.99 -1.16 -1.74
C ILE A 155 -17.95 -0.14 -2.33
N LYS A 156 -18.99 0.27 -1.61
CA LYS A 156 -19.93 1.28 -2.08
C LYS A 156 -19.23 2.58 -2.43
N GLU A 157 -18.27 3.00 -1.60
CA GLU A 157 -17.47 4.20 -1.84
C GLU A 157 -16.56 4.05 -3.07
N HIS A 158 -15.89 2.90 -3.19
CA HIS A 158 -15.08 2.54 -4.35
C HIS A 158 -15.90 2.57 -5.65
N LEU A 159 -17.05 1.90 -5.67
CA LEU A 159 -17.94 1.81 -6.83
C LEU A 159 -18.56 3.15 -7.22
N LYS A 160 -18.91 3.99 -6.24
CA LYS A 160 -19.35 5.38 -6.49
C LYS A 160 -18.29 6.20 -7.20
N SER A 161 -17.02 6.06 -6.80
CA SER A 161 -15.90 6.76 -7.45
C SER A 161 -15.77 6.37 -8.93
N ASN A 162 -16.09 5.12 -9.25
CA ASN A 162 -16.03 4.54 -10.59
C ASN A 162 -17.33 4.64 -11.39
N LYS A 163 -18.41 5.20 -10.81
CA LYS A 163 -19.74 5.34 -11.41
C LYS A 163 -20.31 4.00 -11.93
N CYS A 164 -20.08 2.92 -11.20
CA CYS A 164 -20.57 1.60 -11.59
C CYS A 164 -21.03 0.81 -10.36
N ASN A 165 -22.30 0.42 -10.33
CA ASN A 165 -22.88 -0.36 -9.23
C ASN A 165 -22.97 -1.86 -9.55
N TYR A 166 -22.50 -2.28 -10.72
CA TYR A 166 -22.59 -3.66 -11.20
C TYR A 166 -21.27 -4.39 -11.03
N VAL A 167 -21.33 -5.56 -10.39
CA VAL A 167 -20.15 -6.28 -9.95
C VAL A 167 -20.25 -7.77 -10.18
N PHE A 168 -19.09 -8.40 -10.31
CA PHE A 168 -18.93 -9.84 -10.30
C PHE A 168 -18.12 -10.23 -9.07
N ILE A 169 -18.55 -11.27 -8.35
CA ILE A 169 -17.86 -11.75 -7.15
C ILE A 169 -17.09 -13.01 -7.47
N VAL A 170 -15.85 -13.08 -7.00
CA VAL A 170 -14.98 -14.24 -7.13
C VAL A 170 -14.65 -14.74 -5.73
N GLU A 171 -14.88 -16.02 -5.48
CA GLU A 171 -14.45 -16.72 -4.27
C GLU A 171 -13.34 -17.71 -4.62
N ASP A 172 -12.25 -17.68 -3.86
CA ASP A 172 -11.20 -18.69 -3.96
C ASP A 172 -10.40 -18.80 -2.66
N ALA A 173 -9.78 -19.96 -2.43
CA ALA A 173 -8.98 -20.24 -1.26
C ALA A 173 -7.54 -20.57 -1.63
N THR A 174 -6.59 -19.81 -1.06
CA THR A 174 -5.16 -20.11 -1.17
C THR A 174 -4.64 -20.79 0.09
N SER A 175 -3.63 -21.65 -0.04
CA SER A 175 -2.94 -22.19 1.12
C SER A 175 -2.20 -21.10 1.89
N SER A 176 -2.11 -21.27 3.21
CA SER A 176 -1.40 -20.36 4.11
C SER A 176 -0.45 -21.12 5.02
N ILE A 177 0.56 -20.42 5.54
CA ILE A 177 1.39 -20.94 6.62
C ILE A 177 0.56 -20.87 7.90
N CYS A 178 0.34 -22.02 8.55
CA CYS A 178 -0.45 -22.10 9.77
C CYS A 178 0.28 -21.44 10.95
N ARG A 179 0.05 -20.15 11.14
CA ARG A 179 0.59 -19.35 12.22
C ARG A 179 -0.54 -18.60 12.91
N ILE A 180 -0.49 -18.60 14.24
CA ILE A 180 -1.38 -17.79 15.06
C ILE A 180 -0.59 -16.54 15.44
N ASP A 181 -1.17 -15.37 15.19
CA ASP A 181 -0.62 -14.08 15.59
C ASP A 181 -1.66 -13.31 16.41
N TYR A 182 -1.18 -12.50 17.35
CA TYR A 182 -2.04 -11.63 18.15
C TYR A 182 -2.11 -10.24 17.51
N ASP A 183 -3.32 -9.76 17.28
CA ASP A 183 -3.58 -8.40 16.83
C ASP A 183 -3.90 -7.51 18.03
N ALA A 184 -2.93 -6.69 18.41
CA ALA A 184 -3.08 -5.75 19.51
C ALA A 184 -4.13 -4.67 19.27
N THR A 185 -4.53 -4.42 18.01
CA THR A 185 -5.51 -3.36 17.70
C THR A 185 -6.96 -3.77 17.94
N SER A 186 -7.31 -5.00 17.60
CA SER A 186 -8.63 -5.61 17.85
C SER A 186 -8.67 -6.43 19.15
N ASN A 187 -7.53 -6.62 19.81
CA ASN A 187 -7.36 -7.54 20.93
C ASN A 187 -7.82 -8.96 20.59
N SER A 188 -7.46 -9.45 19.41
CA SER A 188 -7.90 -10.75 18.90
C SER A 188 -6.76 -11.62 18.39
N PHE A 189 -6.97 -12.92 18.37
CA PHE A 189 -6.04 -13.88 17.77
C PHE A 189 -6.45 -14.19 16.33
N ILE A 190 -5.50 -14.06 15.40
CA ILE A 190 -5.67 -14.30 13.96
C ILE A 190 -4.97 -15.59 13.58
N GLY A 191 -5.52 -16.35 12.64
CA GLY A 191 -4.89 -17.56 12.08
C GLY A 191 -5.48 -18.88 12.57
N PHE A 192 -6.49 -18.85 13.42
CA PHE A 192 -7.40 -19.98 13.62
C PHE A 192 -8.38 -20.08 12.45
N SER A 193 -8.95 -21.27 12.24
CA SER A 193 -10.06 -21.41 11.29
C SER A 193 -11.27 -20.66 11.81
N SER A 194 -11.75 -19.68 11.06
CA SER A 194 -12.86 -18.83 11.50
C SER A 194 -14.15 -19.65 11.59
N PRO A 195 -14.90 -19.56 12.70
CA PRO A 195 -16.19 -20.23 12.79
C PRO A 195 -17.17 -19.62 11.79
N LEU A 196 -18.03 -20.47 11.25
CA LEU A 196 -19.04 -20.10 10.27
C LEU A 196 -20.42 -20.23 10.89
N ILE A 197 -21.25 -19.18 10.76
CA ILE A 197 -22.69 -19.25 11.02
C ILE A 197 -23.39 -19.16 9.68
N ASP A 198 -24.13 -20.21 9.31
CA ASP A 198 -24.78 -20.31 7.99
C ASP A 198 -23.80 -20.05 6.83
N GLY A 199 -22.55 -20.49 7.00
CA GLY A 199 -21.46 -20.30 6.06
C GLY A 199 -20.80 -18.93 6.10
N VAL A 200 -21.37 -17.93 6.77
CA VAL A 200 -20.77 -16.59 6.89
C VAL A 200 -19.73 -16.61 8.02
N PRO A 201 -18.49 -16.13 7.77
CA PRO A 201 -17.45 -16.11 8.80
C PRO A 201 -17.74 -15.04 9.86
N GLN A 202 -17.39 -15.34 11.11
CA GLN A 202 -17.59 -14.40 12.22
C GLN A 202 -16.35 -13.53 12.46
N SER A 203 -16.50 -12.22 12.29
CA SER A 203 -15.49 -11.22 12.64
C SER A 203 -15.20 -11.18 14.15
N ASN A 204 -13.93 -11.04 14.52
CA ASN A 204 -13.46 -10.87 15.90
C ASN A 204 -13.91 -11.98 16.88
N PHE A 205 -14.13 -13.21 16.40
CA PHE A 205 -14.56 -14.32 17.26
C PHE A 205 -13.52 -14.68 18.34
N PHE A 206 -12.24 -14.65 17.99
CA PHE A 206 -11.14 -15.02 18.89
C PHE A 206 -10.66 -13.85 19.76
N GLN A 207 -11.60 -13.17 20.41
CA GLN A 207 -11.33 -12.10 21.36
C GLN A 207 -11.65 -12.58 22.77
N THR A 208 -10.67 -12.56 23.66
CA THR A 208 -10.85 -12.99 25.06
C THR A 208 -9.84 -12.30 25.97
N GLU A 209 -10.25 -12.06 27.21
CA GLU A 209 -9.35 -11.67 28.31
C GLU A 209 -9.09 -12.85 29.28
N ASN A 210 -9.76 -13.99 29.07
CA ASN A 210 -9.61 -15.20 29.88
C ASN A 210 -8.56 -16.15 29.27
N PHE A 211 -7.54 -16.50 30.06
CA PHE A 211 -6.50 -17.46 29.69
C PHE A 211 -7.03 -18.88 29.45
N GLU A 212 -8.01 -19.35 30.23
CA GLU A 212 -8.58 -20.70 30.07
C GLU A 212 -9.26 -20.84 28.70
N GLN A 213 -9.98 -19.80 28.27
CA GLN A 213 -10.60 -19.75 26.95
C GLN A 213 -9.56 -19.78 25.83
N LEU A 214 -8.44 -19.08 26.03
CA LEU A 214 -7.32 -19.10 25.10
C LEU A 214 -6.69 -20.50 25.03
N GLU A 215 -6.45 -21.16 26.16
CA GLU A 215 -5.93 -22.52 26.20
C GLU A 215 -6.85 -23.51 25.47
N LEU A 216 -8.17 -23.39 25.67
CA LEU A 216 -9.17 -24.17 24.93
C LEU A 216 -9.03 -23.97 23.42
N TRP A 217 -8.91 -22.73 22.93
CA TRP A 217 -8.75 -22.46 21.50
C TRP A 217 -7.48 -23.08 20.92
N PHE A 218 -6.35 -23.00 21.61
CA PHE A 218 -5.10 -23.58 21.14
C PHE A 218 -5.12 -25.11 21.09
N ASN A 219 -5.94 -25.75 21.93
CA ASN A 219 -6.05 -27.20 22.02
C ASN A 219 -7.13 -27.78 21.09
N GLU A 220 -8.27 -27.11 20.94
CA GLU A 220 -9.45 -27.66 20.28
C GLU A 220 -9.68 -27.12 18.86
N ILE A 221 -9.17 -25.93 18.54
CA ILE A 221 -9.50 -25.24 17.29
C ILE A 221 -8.39 -25.42 16.25
N ASP A 222 -8.80 -25.90 15.06
CA ASP A 222 -7.92 -26.07 13.92
C ASP A 222 -7.29 -24.72 13.51
N LYS A 223 -5.97 -24.68 13.39
CA LYS A 223 -5.26 -23.59 12.72
C LYS A 223 -5.70 -23.51 11.25
N ALA A 224 -5.85 -22.30 10.73
CA ALA A 224 -6.20 -22.08 9.34
C ALA A 224 -5.09 -22.62 8.43
N LYS A 225 -5.45 -23.50 7.49
CA LYS A 225 -4.56 -24.03 6.44
C LYS A 225 -4.73 -23.28 5.12
N PHE A 226 -5.86 -22.61 4.98
CA PHE A 226 -6.25 -21.87 3.82
C PHE A 226 -6.73 -20.48 4.24
N ILE A 227 -6.55 -19.50 3.37
CA ILE A 227 -7.21 -18.20 3.46
C ILE A 227 -8.23 -18.18 2.33
N ASN A 228 -9.51 -18.11 2.68
CA ASN A 228 -10.56 -17.92 1.70
C ASN A 228 -10.78 -16.42 1.48
N LEU A 229 -10.88 -16.03 0.22
CA LEU A 229 -10.93 -14.65 -0.23
C LEU A 229 -12.18 -14.41 -1.05
N TYR A 230 -12.83 -13.29 -0.80
CA TYR A 230 -13.86 -12.75 -1.68
C TYR A 230 -13.30 -11.52 -2.37
N MET A 231 -13.23 -11.58 -3.69
CA MET A 231 -12.88 -10.44 -4.51
C MET A 231 -14.10 -9.99 -5.28
N LEU A 232 -14.23 -8.69 -5.43
CA LEU A 232 -15.28 -8.05 -6.18
C LEU A 232 -14.64 -7.27 -7.32
N LYS A 233 -15.15 -7.49 -8.54
CA LYS A 233 -14.68 -6.82 -9.74
C LYS A 233 -15.84 -6.06 -10.36
N SER A 234 -15.68 -4.75 -10.49
CA SER A 234 -16.58 -3.95 -11.32
C SER A 234 -16.50 -4.39 -12.78
N LEU A 235 -17.62 -4.30 -13.50
CA LEU A 235 -17.65 -4.49 -14.96
C LEU A 235 -16.83 -3.46 -15.74
N VAL A 236 -16.37 -2.38 -15.09
CA VAL A 236 -15.41 -1.44 -15.68
C VAL A 236 -14.05 -2.12 -15.83
N LEU A 237 -13.59 -2.30 -17.06
CA LEU A 237 -12.33 -3.01 -17.39
C LEU A 237 -11.12 -2.46 -16.62
N SER A 238 -10.98 -1.13 -16.53
CA SER A 238 -9.83 -0.47 -15.91
C SER A 238 -9.82 -0.45 -14.39
N ASP A 239 -10.93 -0.83 -13.74
CA ASP A 239 -11.04 -0.77 -12.28
C ASP A 239 -10.26 -1.92 -11.61
N PRO A 240 -9.37 -1.70 -10.63
CA PRO A 240 -8.79 -2.82 -9.90
C PRO A 240 -9.87 -3.62 -9.14
N PRO A 241 -9.68 -4.94 -8.96
CA PRO A 241 -10.54 -5.71 -8.08
C PRO A 241 -10.37 -5.25 -6.63
N PHE A 242 -11.46 -5.32 -5.87
CA PHE A 242 -11.52 -4.98 -4.46
C PHE A 242 -11.68 -6.24 -3.62
N ILE A 243 -10.97 -6.36 -2.49
CA ILE A 243 -11.13 -7.51 -1.58
C ILE A 243 -12.29 -7.19 -0.62
N LEU A 244 -13.37 -7.95 -0.71
CA LEU A 244 -14.55 -7.79 0.13
C LEU A 244 -14.32 -8.33 1.55
N ALA A 245 -13.70 -9.51 1.66
CA ALA A 245 -13.30 -10.12 2.93
C ALA A 245 -12.25 -11.21 2.71
N ALA A 246 -11.53 -11.52 3.78
CA ALA A 246 -10.56 -12.60 3.86
C ALA A 246 -10.70 -13.29 5.22
N TYR A 247 -10.62 -14.63 5.27
CA TYR A 247 -10.69 -15.35 6.54
C TYR A 247 -9.98 -16.71 6.50
N GLY A 248 -9.48 -17.13 7.66
CA GLY A 248 -8.87 -18.43 7.85
C GLY A 248 -9.87 -19.58 7.74
N SER A 249 -9.51 -20.61 7.00
CA SER A 249 -10.36 -21.78 6.75
C SER A 249 -9.57 -23.08 6.85
N ASN A 250 -10.26 -24.13 7.31
CA ASN A 250 -9.80 -25.52 7.23
C ASN A 250 -10.39 -26.25 6.02
N ASN A 251 -11.09 -25.53 5.14
CA ASN A 251 -11.71 -26.04 3.93
C ASN A 251 -12.77 -27.14 4.18
N LYS A 252 -13.46 -27.11 5.34
CA LYS A 252 -14.51 -28.09 5.69
C LYS A 252 -15.95 -27.60 5.45
N ALA A 253 -16.12 -26.38 4.94
CA ALA A 253 -17.44 -25.80 4.66
C ALA A 253 -18.24 -26.68 3.68
N LYS A 254 -19.52 -26.91 3.97
CA LYS A 254 -20.42 -27.72 3.15
C LYS A 254 -21.04 -26.88 2.02
N ALA A 255 -21.48 -27.54 0.95
CA ALA A 255 -22.14 -26.89 -0.19
C ALA A 255 -23.33 -25.98 0.23
N ILE A 256 -24.14 -26.42 1.21
CA ILE A 256 -25.26 -25.62 1.72
C ILE A 256 -24.81 -24.35 2.45
N GLU A 257 -23.68 -24.40 3.16
CA GLU A 257 -23.10 -23.24 3.85
C GLU A 257 -22.53 -22.25 2.84
N ILE A 258 -21.88 -22.74 1.78
CA ILE A 258 -21.41 -21.94 0.66
C ILE A 258 -22.58 -21.18 0.00
N LEU A 259 -23.68 -21.89 -0.31
CA LEU A 259 -24.87 -21.29 -0.92
C LEU A 259 -25.50 -20.22 -0.02
N LYS A 260 -25.67 -20.52 1.27
CA LYS A 260 -26.20 -19.57 2.27
C LYS A 260 -25.34 -18.31 2.36
N ARG A 261 -24.03 -18.48 2.33
CA ARG A 261 -23.08 -17.37 2.32
C ARG A 261 -23.18 -16.52 1.04
N TRP A 262 -23.28 -17.13 -0.14
CA TRP A 262 -23.47 -16.36 -1.38
C TRP A 262 -24.76 -15.55 -1.36
N LEU A 263 -25.85 -16.15 -0.87
CA LEU A 263 -27.11 -15.44 -0.68
C LEU A 263 -26.97 -14.28 0.31
N PHE A 264 -26.27 -14.49 1.43
CA PHE A 264 -25.99 -13.43 2.39
C PHE A 264 -25.23 -12.26 1.73
N ILE A 265 -24.14 -12.55 1.02
CA ILE A 265 -23.33 -11.55 0.32
C ILE A 265 -24.16 -10.80 -0.72
N TYR A 266 -24.98 -11.52 -1.50
CA TYR A 266 -25.89 -10.95 -2.49
C TYR A 266 -26.88 -9.97 -1.84
N HIS A 267 -27.56 -10.39 -0.77
CA HIS A 267 -28.54 -9.55 -0.08
C HIS A 267 -27.91 -8.32 0.57
N GLN A 268 -26.77 -8.47 1.25
CA GLN A 268 -26.05 -7.33 1.85
C GLN A 268 -25.56 -6.34 0.79
N SER A 269 -25.09 -6.85 -0.36
CA SER A 269 -24.71 -6.01 -1.50
C SER A 269 -25.91 -5.21 -2.02
N LEU A 270 -27.06 -5.87 -2.18
CA LEU A 270 -28.28 -5.22 -2.67
C LEU A 270 -28.76 -4.10 -1.73
N ILE A 271 -28.69 -4.30 -0.41
CA ILE A 271 -28.99 -3.26 0.60
C ILE A 271 -28.13 -2.00 0.39
N GLN A 272 -26.90 -2.17 -0.10
CA GLN A 272 -25.96 -1.09 -0.37
C GLN A 272 -26.06 -0.50 -1.78
N ASP A 273 -27.07 -0.87 -2.56
CA ASP A 273 -27.23 -0.49 -3.98
C ASP A 273 -26.10 -1.04 -4.87
N ILE A 274 -25.61 -2.24 -4.55
CA ILE A 274 -24.59 -2.96 -5.31
C ILE A 274 -25.27 -4.17 -5.96
N HIS A 275 -25.27 -4.21 -7.29
CA HIS A 275 -25.88 -5.25 -8.09
C HIS A 275 -24.86 -6.32 -8.47
N VAL A 276 -24.90 -7.43 -7.74
CA VAL A 276 -24.10 -8.62 -8.05
C VAL A 276 -24.72 -9.35 -9.23
N ILE A 277 -23.98 -9.48 -10.33
CA ILE A 277 -24.43 -10.14 -11.58
C ILE A 277 -24.18 -11.64 -11.53
N GLY A 278 -23.14 -12.07 -10.82
CA GLY A 278 -22.82 -13.47 -10.69
C GLY A 278 -21.65 -13.72 -9.73
N PHE A 279 -21.48 -15.00 -9.44
CA PHE A 279 -20.39 -15.55 -8.65
C PHE A 279 -19.52 -16.43 -9.55
N SER A 280 -18.20 -16.38 -9.34
CA SER A 280 -17.23 -17.31 -9.91
C SER A 280 -16.45 -17.92 -8.76
N THR A 281 -16.13 -19.20 -8.89
CA THR A 281 -15.35 -19.94 -7.91
C THR A 281 -14.64 -21.08 -8.61
N ASP A 282 -13.69 -21.70 -7.91
CA ASP A 282 -13.03 -22.90 -8.37
C ASP A 282 -14.00 -24.09 -8.50
N ALA A 283 -13.62 -25.07 -9.31
CA ALA A 283 -14.42 -26.24 -9.64
C ALA A 283 -14.29 -27.38 -8.61
N ASP A 284 -14.03 -27.06 -7.33
CA ASP A 284 -14.08 -28.07 -6.26
C ASP A 284 -15.51 -28.63 -6.15
N SER A 285 -15.60 -29.94 -5.94
CA SER A 285 -16.83 -30.69 -5.66
C SER A 285 -17.85 -30.00 -4.75
N ARG A 286 -17.40 -29.22 -3.75
CA ARG A 286 -18.29 -28.52 -2.81
C ARG A 286 -18.92 -27.27 -3.42
N TYR A 287 -18.15 -26.53 -4.22
CA TYR A 287 -18.63 -25.37 -4.97
C TYR A 287 -19.52 -25.82 -6.13
N LEU A 288 -19.13 -26.87 -6.85
CA LEU A 288 -19.95 -27.46 -7.92
C LEU A 288 -21.30 -27.99 -7.43
N ARG A 289 -21.38 -28.44 -6.17
CA ARG A 289 -22.64 -28.86 -5.56
C ARG A 289 -23.48 -27.68 -5.03
N ALA A 290 -22.85 -26.54 -4.79
CA ALA A 290 -23.54 -25.32 -4.37
C ALA A 290 -24.13 -24.55 -5.56
N MET A 291 -23.50 -24.66 -6.74
CA MET A 291 -24.01 -24.22 -8.05
C MET A 291 -25.20 -25.06 -8.51
#